data_AF-A0A7H0K9E7-F1
#
_entry.id   AF-A0A7H0K9E7-F1
#
_cell.length_a   1.000
_cell.length_b   1.000
_cell.length_c   1.000
_cell.angle_alpha   90.00
_cell.angle_beta   90.00
_cell.angle_gamma   90.00
#
_symmetry.space_group_name_H-M   'P 1'
#
loop_
_entity.id
_entity.type
_entity.pdbx_description
1 polymer ?
#
loop_
_entity_poly.entity_id
_entity_poly.type
_entity_poly.pdbx_seq_one_letter_code
_entity_poly.pdbx_strand_id
1 'polypeptide(L)'
;MIWRGPTLYDDHRSIAQSTPDTIRVTGDTGATVLRITADNPVRFRAFDVGTGGEYELRKAGLTVSRYVASCAGRRYTCNRTGFDFLAGAITPKREIRDASGELIAVTRGFPSGELGVNVAEPTLRADGFDEIQLVDLAFMTWALTFVDAPARRTRY
;
A
#
# COMPACT_ATOMS: atom_id res chain seq x y z
N MET A 1 -11.30 1.96 -0.82
CA MET A 1 -10.64 0.73 -1.31
C MET A 1 -10.38 -0.28 -0.19
N ILE A 2 -10.25 -1.57 -0.54
CA ILE A 2 -9.92 -2.65 0.41
C ILE A 2 -9.17 -3.81 -0.28
N TRP A 3 -8.10 -4.29 0.35
CA TRP A 3 -7.46 -5.55 -0.03
C TRP A 3 -8.27 -6.73 0.53
N ARG A 4 -8.76 -7.60 -0.36
CA ARG A 4 -9.43 -8.87 -0.01
C ARG A 4 -8.70 -10.01 -0.69
N GLY A 5 -8.04 -10.86 0.10
CA GLY A 5 -7.09 -11.81 -0.46
C GLY A 5 -6.09 -11.05 -1.34
N PRO A 6 -5.68 -11.59 -2.50
CA PRO A 6 -4.67 -10.98 -3.37
C PRO A 6 -5.14 -9.76 -4.17
N THR A 7 -6.38 -9.29 -3.99
CA THR A 7 -6.97 -8.29 -4.88
C THR A 7 -7.34 -7.02 -4.12
N LEU A 8 -7.00 -5.87 -4.68
CA LEU A 8 -7.43 -4.54 -4.21
C LEU A 8 -8.70 -4.16 -4.97
N TYR A 9 -9.75 -3.94 -4.22
CA TYR A 9 -11.03 -3.46 -4.73
C TYR A 9 -11.21 -1.99 -4.42
N ASP A 10 -11.67 -1.22 -5.41
CA ASP A 10 -12.34 0.04 -5.19
C ASP A 10 -13.83 -0.15 -5.43
N ASP A 11 -14.61 -0.07 -4.34
CA ASP A 11 -15.98 -0.54 -4.30
C ASP A 11 -16.12 -1.98 -4.88
N HIS A 12 -16.72 -2.14 -6.06
CA HIS A 12 -16.87 -3.41 -6.75
C HIS A 12 -15.80 -3.67 -7.85
N ARG A 13 -14.98 -2.67 -8.19
CA ARG A 13 -13.98 -2.76 -9.26
C ARG A 13 -12.66 -3.29 -8.73
N SER A 14 -12.12 -4.34 -9.36
CA SER A 14 -10.74 -4.77 -9.15
C SER A 14 -9.79 -3.78 -9.83
N ILE A 15 -8.89 -3.18 -9.04
CA ILE A 15 -7.92 -2.18 -9.52
C ILE A 15 -6.48 -2.64 -9.37
N ALA A 16 -6.20 -3.61 -8.50
CA ALA A 16 -4.90 -4.27 -8.44
C ALA A 16 -5.03 -5.73 -8.01
N GLN A 17 -4.10 -6.57 -8.47
CA GLN A 17 -4.00 -7.98 -8.12
C GLN A 17 -2.54 -8.33 -7.85
N SER A 18 -2.27 -9.04 -6.77
CA SER A 18 -0.93 -9.51 -6.41
C SER A 18 -0.83 -11.02 -6.47
N THR A 19 0.31 -11.49 -6.94
CA THR A 19 0.78 -12.87 -6.81
C THR A 19 1.96 -12.89 -5.83
N PRO A 20 2.59 -14.05 -5.55
CA PRO A 20 3.86 -14.08 -4.81
C PRO A 20 4.98 -13.27 -5.48
N ASP A 21 4.97 -13.18 -6.82
CA ASP A 21 6.07 -12.59 -7.58
C ASP A 21 5.76 -11.20 -8.17
N THR A 22 4.49 -10.80 -8.21
CA THR A 22 4.08 -9.58 -8.92
C THR A 22 2.92 -8.84 -8.26
N ILE A 23 2.85 -7.53 -8.49
CA ILE A 23 1.68 -6.69 -8.24
C ILE A 23 1.29 -6.07 -9.58
N ARG A 24 0.11 -6.42 -10.09
CA ARG A 24 -0.47 -5.85 -11.31
C ARG A 24 -1.51 -4.81 -10.93
N VAL A 25 -1.37 -3.60 -11.46
CA VAL A 25 -2.26 -2.47 -11.18
C VAL A 25 -2.90 -2.04 -12.50
N THR A 26 -4.22 -1.96 -12.54
CA THR A 26 -4.98 -1.58 -13.73
C THR A 26 -5.41 -0.12 -13.58
N GLY A 27 -4.78 0.77 -14.35
CA GLY A 27 -5.17 2.17 -14.49
C GLY A 27 -5.88 2.43 -15.82
N ASP A 28 -6.21 3.70 -16.06
CA ASP A 28 -6.96 4.10 -17.25
C ASP A 28 -6.13 4.02 -18.54
N THR A 29 -4.81 4.18 -18.43
CA THR A 29 -3.86 4.12 -19.57
C THR A 29 -3.31 2.72 -19.84
N GLY A 30 -3.65 1.73 -19.00
CA GLY A 30 -3.16 0.35 -19.14
C GLY A 30 -2.86 -0.31 -17.79
N ALA A 31 -2.20 -1.46 -17.86
CA ALA A 31 -1.78 -2.20 -16.66
C ALA A 31 -0.28 -2.04 -16.42
N THR A 32 0.09 -1.59 -15.22
CA THR A 32 1.46 -1.59 -14.73
C THR A 32 1.72 -2.88 -13.96
N VAL A 33 2.89 -3.49 -14.16
CA VAL A 33 3.29 -4.71 -13.45
C VAL A 33 4.56 -4.44 -12.69
N LEU A 34 4.50 -4.56 -11.36
CA LEU A 34 5.65 -4.54 -10.48
C LEU A 34 6.08 -5.99 -10.21
N ARG A 35 7.36 -6.31 -10.41
CA ARG A 35 7.95 -7.59 -10.04
C ARG A 35 8.59 -7.49 -8.66
N ILE A 36 8.14 -8.33 -7.74
CA ILE A 36 8.62 -8.41 -6.37
C ILE A 36 10.01 -9.04 -6.37
N THR A 37 10.93 -8.44 -5.63
CA THR A 37 12.30 -8.92 -5.45
C THR A 37 12.65 -9.19 -4.00
N ALA A 38 11.87 -8.66 -3.05
CA ALA A 38 11.94 -9.00 -1.64
C ALA A 38 10.58 -8.75 -0.97
N ASP A 39 10.14 -9.68 -0.13
CA ASP A 39 8.78 -9.71 0.43
C ASP A 39 8.73 -9.73 1.97
N ASN A 40 9.83 -9.38 2.63
CA ASN A 40 9.91 -9.41 4.10
C ASN A 40 9.39 -8.11 4.75
N PRO A 41 8.90 -8.15 6.00
CA PRO A 41 8.33 -6.98 6.70
C PRO A 41 9.33 -5.88 7.00
N VAL A 42 10.63 -6.14 7.00
CA VAL A 42 11.63 -5.11 7.28
C VAL A 42 11.88 -4.28 6.03
N ARG A 43 11.85 -4.92 4.86
CA ARG A 43 12.14 -4.32 3.57
C ARG A 43 11.43 -5.09 2.46
N PHE A 44 10.43 -4.46 1.86
CA PHE A 44 9.69 -4.94 0.71
C PHE A 44 10.20 -4.21 -0.53
N ARG A 45 10.53 -4.93 -1.60
CA ARG A 45 11.09 -4.36 -2.83
C ARG A 45 10.41 -4.92 -4.07
N ALA A 46 10.23 -4.06 -5.05
CA ALA A 46 9.81 -4.43 -6.39
C ALA A 46 10.45 -3.49 -7.42
N PHE A 47 10.30 -3.81 -8.70
CA PHE A 47 10.58 -2.88 -9.79
C PHE A 47 9.48 -2.97 -10.84
N ASP A 48 9.22 -1.87 -11.53
CA ASP A 48 8.29 -1.83 -12.67
C ASP A 48 8.93 -2.51 -13.88
N VAL A 49 8.24 -3.52 -14.42
CA VAL A 49 8.71 -4.31 -15.57
C VAL A 49 8.74 -3.47 -16.85
N GLY A 50 7.86 -2.48 -16.99
CA GLY A 50 7.79 -1.63 -18.19
C GLY A 50 8.81 -0.50 -18.19
N THR A 51 9.03 0.14 -17.03
CA THR A 51 9.89 1.34 -16.93
C THR A 51 11.24 1.08 -16.26
N GLY A 52 11.39 -0.02 -15.53
CA GLY A 52 12.56 -0.30 -14.68
C GLY A 52 12.58 0.49 -13.37
N GLY A 53 11.56 1.31 -13.08
CA GLY A 53 11.51 2.10 -11.85
C GLY A 53 11.54 1.24 -10.59
N GLU A 54 12.42 1.56 -9.65
CA GLU A 54 12.54 0.81 -8.39
C GLU A 54 11.50 1.24 -7.35
N TYR A 55 10.96 0.27 -6.62
CA TYR A 55 10.01 0.46 -5.54
C TYR A 55 10.53 -0.20 -4.27
N GLU A 56 10.51 0.55 -3.18
CA GLU A 56 10.95 0.08 -1.87
C GLU A 56 10.04 0.60 -0.78
N LEU A 57 9.64 -0.27 0.14
CA LEU A 57 9.08 0.09 1.44
C LEU A 57 9.97 -0.53 2.53
N ARG A 58 10.51 0.29 3.42
CA ARG A 58 11.38 -0.19 4.49
C ARG A 58 11.00 0.37 5.85
N LYS A 59 11.23 -0.44 6.87
CA LYS A 59 11.07 -0.08 8.27
C LYS A 59 12.06 1.03 8.63
N ALA A 60 11.58 2.07 9.31
CA ALA A 60 12.34 3.27 9.67
C ALA A 60 12.45 3.45 11.19
N GLY A 61 12.62 2.36 11.93
CA GLY A 61 12.77 2.37 13.39
C GLY A 61 12.91 0.99 13.99
N LEU A 62 12.98 0.93 15.32
CA LEU A 62 13.09 -0.34 16.06
C LEU A 62 11.79 -1.15 16.01
N THR A 63 10.64 -0.49 15.99
CA THR A 63 9.31 -1.11 15.87
C THR A 63 8.76 -0.99 14.45
N VAL A 64 7.72 -1.76 14.13
CA VAL A 64 7.00 -1.65 12.85
C VAL A 64 6.12 -0.40 12.77
N SER A 65 6.22 0.53 13.72
CA SER A 65 5.36 1.72 13.75
C SER A 65 5.68 2.72 12.64
N ARG A 66 6.90 2.71 12.07
CA ARG A 66 7.32 3.67 11.05
C ARG A 66 7.91 2.98 9.83
N TYR A 67 7.43 3.36 8.66
CA TYR A 67 7.98 2.94 7.38
C TYR A 67 8.21 4.17 6.49
N VAL A 68 9.18 4.05 5.60
CA VAL A 68 9.41 4.99 4.51
C VAL A 68 9.35 4.25 3.20
N ALA A 69 8.75 4.87 2.19
CA ALA A 69 8.65 4.32 0.85
C ALA A 69 9.39 5.20 -0.17
N SER A 70 9.94 4.57 -1.19
CA SER A 70 10.47 5.19 -2.39
C SER A 70 9.88 4.46 -3.59
N CYS A 71 8.99 5.10 -4.35
CA CYS A 71 8.29 4.53 -5.50
C CYS A 71 8.72 5.28 -6.76
N ALA A 72 9.58 4.67 -7.58
CA ALA A 72 10.19 5.30 -8.75
C ALA A 72 10.74 6.72 -8.47
N GLY A 73 11.37 6.89 -7.31
CA GLY A 73 11.95 8.16 -6.85
C GLY A 73 11.02 9.04 -6.01
N ARG A 74 9.70 8.80 -6.00
CA ARG A 74 8.73 9.51 -5.15
C ARG A 74 8.75 8.98 -3.74
N ARG A 75 8.80 9.87 -2.74
CA ARG A 75 8.98 9.51 -1.33
C ARG A 75 7.68 9.59 -0.56
N TYR A 76 7.48 8.63 0.33
CA TYR A 76 6.33 8.58 1.23
C TYR A 76 6.73 8.13 2.63
N THR A 77 5.89 8.43 3.60
CA THR A 77 5.97 7.91 4.96
C THR A 77 4.69 7.14 5.30
N CYS A 78 4.83 5.99 5.95
CA CYS A 78 3.71 5.13 6.34
C CYS A 78 3.78 4.87 7.85
N ASN A 79 3.19 5.76 8.63
CA ASN A 79 3.34 5.80 10.08
C ASN A 79 2.06 5.33 10.78
N ARG A 80 2.23 4.46 11.79
CA ARG A 80 1.14 4.07 12.68
C ARG A 80 0.78 5.26 13.56
N THR A 81 -0.44 5.75 13.43
CA THR A 81 -0.94 6.90 14.19
C THR A 81 -1.84 6.50 15.35
N GLY A 82 -2.25 5.24 15.40
CA GLY A 82 -2.99 4.69 16.53
C GLY A 82 -3.57 3.32 16.26
N PHE A 83 -4.62 3.01 16.99
CA PHE A 83 -5.44 1.83 16.80
C PHE A 83 -6.91 2.22 16.83
N ASP A 84 -7.71 1.63 15.96
CA ASP A 84 -9.15 1.81 15.92
C ASP A 84 -9.85 0.58 16.49
N PHE A 85 -10.99 0.75 17.15
CA PHE A 85 -11.86 -0.36 17.56
C PHE A 85 -12.90 -0.61 16.46
N LEU A 86 -12.68 -1.67 15.68
CA LEU A 86 -13.49 -2.03 14.52
C LEU A 86 -13.86 -3.51 14.60
N ALA A 87 -15.15 -3.80 14.39
CA ALA A 87 -15.68 -5.16 14.40
C ALA A 87 -15.28 -5.97 15.65
N GLY A 88 -15.26 -5.33 16.83
CA GLY A 88 -14.92 -5.98 18.09
C GLY A 88 -13.41 -6.17 18.33
N ALA A 89 -12.53 -5.63 17.48
CA ALA A 89 -11.09 -5.80 17.58
C ALA A 89 -10.31 -4.47 17.49
N ILE A 90 -9.14 -4.45 18.13
CA ILE A 90 -8.16 -3.37 18.04
C ILE A 90 -7.36 -3.55 16.75
N THR A 91 -7.48 -2.60 15.83
CA THR A 91 -6.89 -2.66 14.49
C THR A 91 -5.85 -1.57 14.31
N PRO A 92 -4.65 -1.87 13.78
CA PRO A 92 -3.63 -0.85 13.55
C PRO A 92 -4.11 0.14 12.48
N LYS A 93 -3.95 1.44 12.76
CA LYS A 93 -4.24 2.54 11.84
C LYS A 93 -2.95 3.19 11.41
N ARG A 94 -2.77 3.41 10.10
CA ARG A 94 -1.63 4.19 9.57
C ARG A 94 -2.07 5.33 8.70
N GLU A 95 -1.24 6.35 8.67
CA GLU A 95 -1.29 7.43 7.70
C GLU A 95 -0.14 7.25 6.70
N ILE A 96 -0.49 7.34 5.42
CA ILE A 96 0.44 7.44 4.30
C ILE A 96 0.51 8.91 3.93
N ARG A 97 1.70 9.49 3.99
CA ARG A 97 1.96 10.89 3.63
C ARG A 97 3.03 10.96 2.56
N ASP A 98 2.93 11.94 1.67
CA ASP A 98 3.92 12.20 0.62
C ASP A 98 5.20 12.87 1.18
N ALA A 99 6.04 13.37 0.27
CA ALA A 99 7.26 14.09 0.62
C ALA A 99 7.00 15.48 1.22
N SER A 100 5.87 16.12 0.89
CA SER A 100 5.47 17.43 1.45
C SER A 100 4.86 17.29 2.86
N GLY A 101 4.48 16.07 3.24
CA GLY A 101 3.78 15.75 4.49
C GLY A 101 2.26 15.74 4.35
N GLU A 102 1.72 15.95 3.16
CA GLU A 102 0.31 15.85 2.84
C GLU A 102 -0.19 14.42 3.07
N LEU A 103 -1.39 14.31 3.67
CA LEU A 103 -2.03 13.03 3.90
C LEU A 103 -2.58 12.50 2.57
N ILE A 104 -2.14 11.32 2.17
CA ILE A 104 -2.57 10.68 0.92
C ILE A 104 -3.57 9.57 1.18
N ALA A 105 -3.36 8.77 2.22
CA ALA A 105 -4.27 7.69 2.57
C ALA A 105 -4.18 7.29 4.03
N VAL A 106 -5.23 6.65 4.53
CA VAL A 106 -5.28 6.00 5.83
C VAL A 106 -5.53 4.51 5.63
N THR A 107 -4.69 3.65 6.22
CA THR A 107 -4.87 2.20 6.18
C THR A 107 -5.37 1.66 7.52
N ARG A 108 -6.16 0.58 7.47
CA ARG A 108 -6.67 -0.14 8.65
C ARG A 108 -6.62 -1.64 8.42
N GLY A 109 -5.87 -2.36 9.26
CA GLY A 109 -5.74 -3.81 9.16
C GLY A 109 -6.84 -4.53 9.93
N PHE A 110 -7.59 -5.42 9.28
CA PHE A 110 -8.66 -6.19 9.91
C PHE A 110 -8.17 -7.56 10.39
N PRO A 111 -8.77 -8.13 11.46
CA PRO A 111 -8.44 -9.48 11.92
C PRO A 111 -8.69 -10.57 10.86
N SER A 112 -9.59 -10.31 9.90
CA SER A 112 -9.88 -11.17 8.75
C SER A 112 -8.70 -11.33 7.78
N GLY A 113 -7.66 -10.51 7.92
CA GLY A 113 -6.53 -10.45 6.97
C GLY A 113 -6.74 -9.44 5.84
N GLU A 114 -7.86 -8.70 5.85
CA GLU A 114 -8.11 -7.59 4.92
C GLU A 114 -7.38 -6.31 5.36
N LEU A 115 -7.11 -5.42 4.42
CA LEU A 115 -6.56 -4.09 4.70
C LEU A 115 -7.43 -3.03 4.01
N GLY A 116 -8.16 -2.25 4.81
CA GLY A 116 -8.91 -1.10 4.31
C GLY A 116 -7.96 0.05 3.96
N VAL A 117 -8.25 0.74 2.87
CA VAL A 117 -7.49 1.89 2.36
C VAL A 117 -8.47 3.02 2.03
N ASN A 118 -8.41 4.09 2.82
CA ASN A 118 -9.18 5.30 2.60
C ASN A 118 -8.25 6.37 2.04
N VAL A 119 -8.43 6.75 0.78
CA VAL A 119 -7.68 7.85 0.18
C VAL A 119 -8.19 9.18 0.75
N ALA A 120 -7.28 10.11 1.00
CA ALA A 120 -7.65 11.44 1.42
C ALA A 120 -8.18 12.23 0.21
N GLU A 121 -9.27 12.97 0.42
CA GLU A 121 -9.68 14.03 -0.50
C GLU A 121 -8.89 15.31 -0.15
N PRO A 122 -8.36 16.09 -1.11
CA PRO A 122 -8.65 16.11 -2.55
C PRO A 122 -7.52 15.54 -3.42
N THR A 123 -6.66 14.65 -2.90
CA THR A 123 -5.47 14.12 -3.59
C THR A 123 -5.76 13.26 -4.84
N LEU A 124 -7.02 13.18 -5.26
CA LEU A 124 -7.51 12.73 -6.57
C LEU A 124 -8.06 13.96 -7.35
N ARG A 125 -7.19 14.83 -7.91
CA ARG A 125 -7.61 15.96 -8.75
C ARG A 125 -7.16 15.74 -10.19
N ALA A 126 -8.15 15.51 -11.05
CA ALA A 126 -8.05 15.11 -12.46
C ALA A 126 -7.23 15.99 -13.42
N ASP A 127 -6.59 17.09 -12.98
CA ASP A 127 -5.93 18.06 -13.89
C ASP A 127 -4.73 18.79 -13.24
N GLY A 128 -3.82 18.10 -12.55
CA GLY A 128 -2.62 18.77 -12.02
C GLY A 128 -1.50 17.82 -11.64
N PHE A 129 -0.28 18.19 -12.01
CA PHE A 129 0.98 17.51 -11.66
C PHE A 129 1.17 17.38 -10.14
N ASP A 130 0.54 16.38 -9.49
CA ASP A 130 0.90 15.79 -8.19
C ASP A 130 -0.09 14.67 -7.74
N GLU A 131 -0.66 13.92 -8.70
CA GLU A 131 -1.51 12.77 -8.34
C GLU A 131 -0.67 11.64 -7.74
N ILE A 132 -1.10 11.09 -6.61
CA ILE A 132 -0.55 9.80 -6.16
C ILE A 132 -0.81 8.78 -7.27
N GLN A 133 0.27 8.19 -7.79
CA GLN A 133 0.11 7.12 -8.74
C GLN A 133 -0.57 5.93 -8.03
N LEU A 134 -1.68 5.46 -8.58
CA LEU A 134 -2.39 4.29 -8.07
C LEU A 134 -1.44 3.09 -7.85
N VAL A 135 -0.41 2.99 -8.68
CA VAL A 135 0.67 2.00 -8.58
C VAL A 135 1.45 2.11 -7.27
N ASP A 136 1.82 3.33 -6.85
CA ASP A 136 2.52 3.60 -5.60
C ASP A 136 1.65 3.20 -4.40
N LEU A 137 0.37 3.61 -4.43
CA LEU A 137 -0.57 3.29 -3.37
C LEU A 137 -0.78 1.78 -3.25
N ALA A 138 -0.98 1.10 -4.38
CA ALA A 138 -1.13 -0.36 -4.42
C ALA A 138 0.13 -1.05 -3.90
N PHE A 139 1.33 -0.64 -4.32
CA PHE A 139 2.60 -1.17 -3.82
C PHE A 139 2.73 -1.02 -2.29
N MET A 140 2.57 0.20 -1.78
CA MET A 140 2.73 0.50 -0.35
C MET A 140 1.71 -0.26 0.49
N THR A 141 0.43 -0.24 0.09
CA THR A 141 -0.64 -0.87 0.86
C THR A 141 -0.57 -2.39 0.79
N TRP A 142 -0.16 -2.97 -0.34
CA TRP A 142 0.12 -4.40 -0.42
C TRP A 142 1.22 -4.82 0.54
N ALA A 143 2.36 -4.12 0.53
CA ALA A 143 3.47 -4.40 1.43
C ALA A 143 3.08 -4.29 2.91
N LEU A 144 2.20 -3.32 3.24
CA LEU A 144 1.67 -3.16 4.60
C LEU A 144 0.75 -4.31 5.05
N THR A 145 0.15 -5.07 4.12
CA THR A 145 -0.65 -6.25 4.51
C THR A 145 0.18 -7.29 5.28
N PHE A 146 1.47 -7.44 4.98
CA PHE A 146 2.39 -8.36 5.68
C PHE A 146 2.70 -7.92 7.12
N VAL A 147 2.41 -6.67 7.45
CA VAL A 147 2.72 -6.05 8.74
C VAL A 147 1.46 -5.90 9.59
N ASP A 148 0.38 -5.41 8.98
CA ASP A 148 -0.82 -4.98 9.70
C ASP A 148 -1.99 -5.96 9.57
N ALA A 149 -1.91 -6.95 8.67
CA ALA A 149 -2.93 -7.99 8.48
C ALA A 149 -2.32 -9.41 8.65
N PRO A 150 -1.86 -9.78 9.85
CA PRO A 150 -1.01 -10.96 10.06
C PRO A 150 -1.67 -12.30 9.71
N ALA A 151 -2.99 -12.43 9.81
CA ALA A 151 -3.74 -13.63 9.39
C ALA A 151 -3.56 -13.97 7.90
N ARG A 152 -3.07 -13.02 7.11
CA ARG A 152 -2.72 -13.20 5.71
C ARG A 152 -1.49 -14.08 5.52
N ARG A 153 -0.52 -14.02 6.43
CA ARG A 153 0.73 -14.80 6.36
C ARG A 153 0.53 -16.30 6.58
N THR A 154 -0.56 -16.69 7.23
CA THR A 154 -0.91 -18.10 7.47
C THR A 154 -1.65 -18.76 6.30
N ARG A 155 -1.94 -18.02 5.22
CA ARG A 155 -2.76 -18.49 4.08
C ARG A 155 -1.99 -18.66 2.76
N TYR A 156 -0.67 -18.64 2.80
CA TYR A 156 0.22 -18.85 1.64
C TYR A 156 1.03 -20.13 1.82
#